data_AF-A0A945GHC9-F1
#
_entry.id   AF-A0A945GHC9-F1
#
_cell.length_a   1.000
_cell.length_b   1.000
_cell.length_c   1.000
_cell.angle_alpha   90.00
_cell.angle_beta   90.00
_cell.angle_gamma   90.00
#
_symmetry.space_group_name_H-M   'P 1'
#
loop_
_entity.id
_entity.type
_entity.pdbx_description
1 polymer ?
#
loop_
_entity_poly.entity_id
_entity_poly.type
_entity_poly.pdbx_seq_one_letter_code
_entity_poly.pdbx_strand_id
1 'polypeptide(L)'
;MPLYEFECVDCKNNLKSALKAIEKKFDKKALASILKKYKNIKGIQIYDLWEEKMLESIGFREEDNIEIDLYFDEGKKMVLFYASSFRFSELIFSDEDEKNLQTACCKKGKIERVISSFSYTQDLSTDPPKPPGQKDLHPLIQGKLNITGMVEAKDQPANIKAANRYKHQFINKSKTKLL
;
A
#
# COMPACT_ATOMS: atom_id res chain seq x y z
N MET A 1 -13.38 -20.09 6.83
CA MET A 1 -13.48 -19.04 7.87
C MET A 1 -12.90 -17.77 7.27
N PRO A 2 -13.63 -16.66 7.25
CA PRO A 2 -13.14 -15.48 6.58
C PRO A 2 -12.12 -14.76 7.46
N LEU A 3 -10.89 -14.68 6.98
CA LEU A 3 -9.88 -13.76 7.50
C LEU A 3 -10.16 -12.39 6.90
N TYR A 4 -10.33 -11.38 7.74
CA TYR A 4 -10.52 -10.00 7.28
C TYR A 4 -9.34 -9.14 7.69
N GLU A 5 -9.05 -8.15 6.85
CA GLU A 5 -8.07 -7.12 7.15
C GLU A 5 -8.78 -5.87 7.67
N PHE A 6 -8.19 -5.24 8.66
CA PHE A 6 -8.69 -4.04 9.30
C PHE A 6 -7.60 -2.98 9.37
N GLU A 7 -7.98 -1.71 9.33
CA GLU A 7 -7.08 -0.59 9.57
C GLU A 7 -7.67 0.41 10.57
N CYS A 8 -6.81 1.03 11.37
CA CYS A 8 -7.16 2.21 12.15
C CYS A 8 -7.11 3.45 11.25
N VAL A 9 -8.28 4.02 10.98
CA VAL A 9 -8.45 5.18 10.12
C VAL A 9 -7.79 6.42 10.72
N ASP A 10 -7.86 6.58 12.04
CA ASP A 10 -7.28 7.73 12.73
C ASP A 10 -5.75 7.74 12.65
N CYS A 11 -5.11 6.58 12.88
CA CYS A 11 -3.66 6.45 12.78
C CYS A 11 -3.16 6.66 11.34
N LYS A 12 -3.91 6.19 10.35
CA LYS A 12 -3.65 6.46 8.92
C LYS A 12 -3.81 7.95 8.60
N ASN A 13 -4.85 8.60 9.11
CA ASN A 13 -5.08 10.02 8.89
C ASN A 13 -4.04 10.90 9.60
N ASN A 14 -3.47 10.45 10.71
CA ASN A 14 -2.35 11.12 11.36
C ASN A 14 -1.12 11.20 10.43
N LEU A 15 -0.81 10.12 9.69
CA LEU A 15 0.30 10.12 8.71
C LEU A 15 0.03 11.12 7.57
N LYS A 16 -1.17 11.12 7.01
CA LYS A 16 -1.56 12.10 5.97
C LYS A 16 -1.48 13.54 6.49
N SER A 17 -1.92 13.76 7.72
CA SER A 17 -1.89 15.09 8.36
C SER A 17 -0.47 15.53 8.69
N ALA A 18 0.41 14.59 9.07
CA ALA A 18 1.83 14.83 9.27
C ALA A 18 2.52 15.20 7.95
N LEU A 19 2.25 14.46 6.86
CA LEU A 19 2.80 14.76 5.54
C LEU A 19 2.44 16.20 5.09
N LYS A 20 1.17 16.59 5.20
CA LYS A 20 0.73 17.97 4.89
C LYS A 20 1.41 19.05 5.73
N ALA A 21 1.86 18.72 6.95
CA ALA A 21 2.62 19.64 7.79
C ALA A 21 4.09 19.72 7.34
N ILE A 22 4.69 18.57 7.00
CA ILE A 22 6.06 18.45 6.49
C ILE A 22 6.22 19.20 5.16
N GLU A 23 5.26 19.07 4.25
CA GLU A 23 5.22 19.78 2.97
C GLU A 23 5.35 21.31 3.13
N LYS A 24 4.82 21.85 4.23
CA LYS A 24 4.93 23.28 4.53
C LYS A 24 6.28 23.63 5.15
N LYS A 25 6.73 22.81 6.10
CA LYS A 25 7.95 23.06 6.87
C LYS A 25 8.42 21.79 7.57
N PHE A 26 9.71 21.48 7.43
CA PHE A 26 10.30 20.24 7.97
C PHE A 26 11.58 20.43 8.79
N ASP A 27 11.77 21.61 9.40
CA ASP A 27 12.86 21.80 10.35
C ASP A 27 12.69 20.91 11.61
N LYS A 28 13.79 20.69 12.35
CA LYS A 28 13.78 19.84 13.56
C LYS A 28 12.68 20.19 14.56
N LYS A 29 12.35 21.48 14.70
CA LYS A 29 11.28 21.96 15.61
C LYS A 29 9.89 21.53 15.12
N ALA A 30 9.61 21.68 13.82
CA ALA A 30 8.36 21.22 13.23
C ALA A 30 8.21 19.70 13.37
N LEU A 31 9.25 18.92 13.05
CA LEU A 31 9.20 17.46 13.15
C LEU A 31 9.00 16.99 14.60
N ALA A 32 9.66 17.63 15.57
CA ALA A 32 9.45 17.34 16.99
C ALA A 32 8.00 17.62 17.45
N SER A 33 7.36 18.66 16.91
CA SER A 33 5.94 18.95 17.17
C SER A 33 5.03 17.84 16.62
N ILE A 34 5.32 17.34 15.43
CA ILE A 34 4.59 16.24 14.79
C ILE A 34 4.67 14.97 15.64
N LEU A 35 5.87 14.57 16.08
CA LEU A 35 6.05 13.38 16.94
C LEU A 35 5.32 13.51 18.28
N LYS A 36 5.31 14.70 18.88
CA LYS A 36 4.56 14.95 20.13
C LYS A 36 3.05 14.86 19.92
N LYS A 37 2.55 15.34 18.78
CA LYS A 37 1.12 15.38 18.45
C LYS A 37 0.58 13.99 18.10
N TYR A 38 1.30 13.23 17.27
CA TYR A 38 0.86 11.95 16.74
C TYR A 38 1.66 10.80 17.35
N LYS A 39 1.19 10.26 18.47
CA LYS A 39 1.89 9.22 19.25
C LYS A 39 2.14 7.90 18.50
N ASN A 40 1.38 7.64 17.42
CA ASN A 40 1.56 6.47 16.57
C ASN A 40 2.74 6.62 15.59
N ILE A 41 3.30 7.81 15.42
CA ILE A 41 4.52 8.05 14.64
C ILE A 41 5.68 8.09 15.63
N LYS A 42 6.68 7.21 15.43
CA LYS A 42 7.85 7.04 16.30
C LYS A 42 9.10 7.70 15.73
N GLY A 43 9.18 7.80 14.41
CA GLY A 43 10.29 8.44 13.73
C GLY A 43 9.90 8.99 12.36
N ILE A 44 10.64 9.99 11.92
CA ILE A 44 10.50 10.65 10.62
C ILE A 44 11.90 10.86 10.06
N GLN A 45 12.13 10.45 8.83
CA GLN A 45 13.32 10.80 8.06
C GLN A 45 12.90 11.42 6.74
N ILE A 46 13.67 12.40 6.27
CA ILE A 46 13.40 13.12 5.03
C ILE A 46 14.64 13.07 4.17
N TYR A 47 14.45 12.66 2.92
CA TYR A 47 15.51 12.52 1.93
C TYR A 47 15.23 13.41 0.74
N ASP A 48 16.29 14.00 0.21
CA ASP A 48 16.34 14.54 -1.14
C ASP A 48 16.76 13.40 -2.08
N LEU A 49 15.90 13.04 -3.03
CA LEU A 49 16.15 11.93 -3.93
C LEU A 49 17.06 12.31 -5.11
N TRP A 50 17.24 13.60 -5.39
CA TRP A 50 18.15 14.04 -6.45
C TRP A 50 19.58 14.15 -5.95
N GLU A 51 19.74 14.67 -4.75
CA GLU A 51 21.06 14.76 -4.10
C GLU A 51 21.41 13.51 -3.29
N GLU A 52 20.50 12.53 -3.22
CA GLU A 52 20.63 11.27 -2.46
C GLU A 52 21.07 11.49 -0.99
N LYS A 53 20.64 12.62 -0.40
CA LYS A 53 21.06 13.04 0.94
C LYS A 53 19.89 13.06 1.90
N MET A 54 20.17 12.70 3.15
CA MET A 54 19.23 12.92 4.26
C MET A 54 19.19 14.42 4.59
N LEU A 55 18.01 15.02 4.52
CA LEU A 55 17.79 16.42 4.91
C LEU A 55 17.60 16.54 6.41
N GLU A 56 16.73 15.71 6.98
CA GLU A 56 16.41 15.74 8.40
C GLU A 56 15.98 14.36 8.91
N SER A 57 16.17 14.14 10.22
CA SER A 57 15.80 12.91 10.92
C SER A 57 15.46 13.18 12.38
N ILE A 58 14.38 12.58 12.88
CA ILE A 58 14.00 12.64 14.29
C ILE A 58 13.27 11.37 14.73
N GLY A 59 13.39 11.04 16.02
CA GLY A 59 12.74 9.87 16.62
C GLY A 59 13.58 8.62 16.48
N PHE A 60 12.95 7.45 16.49
CA PHE A 60 13.63 6.17 16.45
C PHE A 60 12.87 5.14 15.61
N ARG A 61 13.62 4.16 15.13
CA ARG A 61 13.12 2.95 14.47
C ARG A 61 13.20 1.81 15.49
N GLU A 62 12.08 1.12 15.70
CA GLU A 62 12.02 -0.14 16.45
C GLU A 62 11.71 -1.25 15.46
N GLU A 63 12.03 -2.49 15.79
CA GLU A 63 11.81 -3.66 14.92
C GLU A 63 10.33 -3.84 14.56
N ASP A 64 9.42 -3.52 15.48
CA ASP A 64 7.97 -3.69 15.29
C ASP A 64 7.31 -2.52 14.53
N ASN A 65 8.05 -1.45 14.25
CA ASN A 65 7.50 -0.30 13.54
C ASN A 65 7.43 -0.60 12.04
N ILE A 66 6.28 -0.27 11.44
CA ILE A 66 6.13 -0.26 10.00
C ILE A 66 6.83 0.96 9.42
N GLU A 67 7.53 0.73 8.32
CA GLU A 67 8.16 1.77 7.50
C GLU A 67 7.20 2.13 6.37
N ILE A 68 6.91 3.43 6.23
CA ILE A 68 6.02 3.94 5.19
C ILE A 68 6.76 5.06 4.46
N ASP A 69 7.00 4.86 3.18
CA ASP A 69 7.59 5.83 2.26
C ASP A 69 6.49 6.63 1.57
N LEU A 70 6.54 7.96 1.68
CA LEU A 70 5.67 8.88 0.98
C LEU A 70 6.50 9.91 0.22
N TYR A 71 6.08 10.21 -1.00
CA TYR A 71 6.75 11.15 -1.89
C TYR A 71 6.02 12.48 -1.90
N PHE A 72 6.77 13.57 -1.89
CA PHE A 72 6.24 14.93 -1.98
C PHE A 72 7.16 15.79 -2.85
N ASP A 73 6.75 17.04 -3.12
CA ASP A 73 7.51 17.95 -3.99
C ASP A 73 7.75 17.33 -5.38
N GLU A 74 6.66 16.90 -6.05
CA GLU A 74 6.69 16.25 -7.37
C GLU A 74 7.56 14.98 -7.43
N GLY A 75 7.76 14.31 -6.28
CA GLY A 75 8.58 13.11 -6.19
C GLY A 75 10.07 13.37 -6.07
N LYS A 76 10.49 14.61 -5.83
CA LYS A 76 11.91 14.96 -5.59
C LYS A 76 12.35 14.63 -4.17
N LYS A 77 11.40 14.60 -3.23
CA LYS A 77 11.66 14.33 -1.82
C LYS A 77 10.83 13.15 -1.34
N MET A 78 11.42 12.41 -0.40
CA MET A 78 10.79 11.28 0.26
C MET A 78 10.75 11.50 1.76
N VAL A 79 9.63 11.14 2.39
CA VAL A 79 9.50 11.01 3.83
C VAL A 79 9.37 9.52 4.18
N LEU A 80 10.24 9.04 5.06
CA LEU A 80 10.07 7.75 5.73
C LEU A 80 9.43 7.99 7.09
N PHE A 81 8.24 7.44 7.28
CA PHE A 81 7.60 7.37 8.58
C PHE A 81 7.87 6.00 9.21
N TYR A 82 8.37 6.02 10.45
CA TYR A 82 8.36 4.85 11.32
C TYR A 82 7.14 4.96 12.22
N ALA A 83 6.15 4.10 12.03
CA ALA A 83 4.88 4.15 12.73
C ALA A 83 4.54 2.82 13.38
N SER A 84 3.73 2.86 14.42
CA SER A 84 3.15 1.65 15.00
C SER A 84 2.17 1.02 14.00
N SER A 85 2.18 -0.31 13.91
CA SER A 85 1.27 -1.09 13.05
C SER A 85 -0.18 -0.72 13.30
N PHE A 86 -0.82 -0.10 12.30
CA PHE A 86 -2.22 0.31 12.35
C PHE A 86 -3.13 -0.53 11.44
N ARG A 87 -2.56 -1.48 10.69
CA ARG A 87 -3.28 -2.48 9.90
C ARG A 87 -3.01 -3.86 10.48
N PHE A 88 -4.05 -4.69 10.59
CA PHE A 88 -3.96 -6.02 11.19
C PHE A 88 -5.02 -6.94 10.57
N SER A 89 -4.87 -8.25 10.76
CA SER A 89 -5.81 -9.26 10.27
C SER A 89 -6.43 -9.98 11.45
N GLU A 90 -7.74 -10.23 11.41
CA GLU A 90 -8.47 -10.91 12.48
C GLU A 90 -9.45 -11.93 11.91
N LEU A 91 -9.65 -13.03 12.64
CA LEU A 91 -10.66 -14.03 12.32
C LEU A 91 -11.99 -13.62 12.95
N ILE A 92 -12.99 -13.35 12.11
CA ILE A 92 -14.32 -12.95 12.55
C ILE A 92 -15.26 -14.15 12.45
N PHE A 93 -15.85 -14.56 13.57
CA PHE A 93 -16.83 -15.65 13.63
C PHE A 93 -18.26 -15.11 13.57
N SER A 94 -18.49 -13.92 14.11
CA SER A 94 -19.79 -13.25 14.21
C SER A 94 -19.65 -11.73 14.10
N ASP A 95 -20.74 -11.04 13.75
CA ASP A 95 -20.78 -9.57 13.66
C ASP A 95 -20.50 -8.88 15.03
N GLU A 96 -20.62 -9.61 16.13
CA GLU A 96 -20.28 -9.12 17.47
C GLU A 96 -18.76 -9.07 17.68
N ASP A 97 -18.00 -9.95 17.03
CA ASP A 97 -16.53 -9.96 17.11
C ASP A 97 -15.94 -8.70 16.47
N GLU A 98 -16.56 -8.19 15.40
CA GLU A 98 -16.13 -6.93 14.76
C GLU A 98 -16.22 -5.73 15.71
N LYS A 99 -17.19 -5.73 16.64
CA LYS A 99 -17.36 -4.64 17.63
C LYS A 99 -16.31 -4.67 18.74
N ASN A 100 -15.71 -5.84 18.97
CA ASN A 100 -14.71 -6.05 20.02
C ASN A 100 -13.26 -5.87 19.52
N LEU A 101 -13.09 -5.54 18.24
CA LEU A 101 -11.77 -5.31 17.66
C LEU A 101 -11.03 -4.19 18.37
N GLN A 102 -9.76 -4.44 18.66
CA GLN A 102 -8.86 -3.48 19.28
C GLN A 102 -7.60 -3.34 18.44
N THR A 103 -7.11 -2.11 18.33
CA THR A 103 -5.87 -1.84 17.60
C THR A 103 -4.70 -1.69 18.56
N ALA A 104 -3.56 -2.29 18.23
CA ALA A 104 -2.32 -2.10 18.98
C ALA A 104 -1.81 -0.64 18.89
N CYS A 105 -2.11 0.07 17.80
CA CYS A 105 -1.65 1.43 17.58
C CYS A 105 -2.35 2.48 18.46
N CYS A 106 -3.62 2.26 18.84
CA CYS A 106 -4.37 3.19 19.67
C CYS A 106 -5.56 2.53 20.39
N LYS A 107 -5.83 2.95 21.63
CA LYS A 107 -6.90 2.36 22.47
C LYS A 107 -8.34 2.73 22.06
N LYS A 108 -8.52 3.74 21.18
CA LYS A 108 -9.85 4.33 20.86
C LYS A 108 -10.02 4.74 19.38
N GLY A 109 -9.15 4.26 18.49
CA GLY A 109 -9.24 4.67 17.09
C GLY A 109 -10.40 4.02 16.37
N LYS A 110 -10.94 4.70 15.36
CA LYS A 110 -11.94 4.13 14.46
C LYS A 110 -11.30 3.03 13.61
N ILE A 111 -11.86 1.82 13.69
CA ILE A 111 -11.44 0.65 12.92
C ILE A 111 -12.38 0.50 11.73
N GLU A 112 -11.81 0.31 10.54
CA GLU A 112 -12.58 -0.01 9.33
C GLU A 112 -12.01 -1.27 8.68
N ARG A 113 -12.91 -2.08 8.12
CA ARG A 113 -12.54 -3.24 7.33
C ARG A 113 -11.94 -2.77 6.01
N VAL A 114 -10.74 -3.24 5.71
CA VAL A 114 -10.08 -2.97 4.44
C VAL A 114 -10.45 -4.09 3.48
N ILE A 115 -11.04 -3.70 2.35
CA ILE A 115 -11.23 -4.63 1.24
C ILE A 115 -9.83 -4.96 0.71
N SER A 116 -9.40 -6.18 0.93
CA SER A 116 -8.14 -6.67 0.38
C SER A 116 -8.26 -6.66 -1.14
N SER A 117 -7.23 -6.19 -1.85
CA SER A 117 -7.18 -6.25 -3.31
C SER A 117 -7.22 -7.70 -3.83
N PHE A 118 -6.93 -8.69 -2.97
CA PHE A 118 -7.15 -10.11 -3.24
C PHE A 118 -8.63 -10.53 -3.24
N SER A 119 -9.53 -9.74 -2.64
CA SER A 119 -10.98 -9.97 -2.69
C SER A 119 -11.56 -9.62 -4.05
N TYR A 120 -10.90 -8.72 -4.80
CA TYR A 120 -11.37 -8.26 -6.12
C TYR A 120 -11.26 -9.34 -7.21
N THR A 121 -10.48 -10.41 -6.96
CA THR A 121 -10.35 -11.53 -7.91
C THR A 121 -11.38 -12.64 -7.70
N GLN A 122 -12.23 -12.54 -6.66
CA GLN A 122 -13.24 -13.55 -6.37
C GLN A 122 -14.66 -13.16 -6.78
N ASP A 123 -14.93 -11.88 -7.05
CA ASP A 123 -16.21 -11.49 -7.66
C ASP A 123 -16.16 -11.68 -9.19
N LEU A 124 -16.14 -12.96 -9.59
CA LEU A 124 -16.36 -13.39 -10.97
C LEU A 124 -17.85 -13.31 -11.38
N SER A 125 -18.72 -12.76 -10.54
CA SER A 125 -20.16 -12.63 -10.83
C SER A 125 -20.51 -11.36 -11.60
N THR A 126 -19.60 -10.39 -11.64
CA THR A 126 -19.71 -9.25 -12.54
C THR A 126 -19.05 -9.59 -13.86
N ASP A 127 -19.85 -9.61 -14.93
CA ASP A 127 -19.32 -9.71 -16.29
C ASP A 127 -18.22 -8.66 -16.44
N PRO A 128 -16.99 -9.04 -16.84
CA PRO A 128 -15.92 -8.09 -17.04
C PRO A 128 -16.42 -6.99 -17.99
N PRO A 129 -16.06 -5.71 -17.78
CA PRO A 129 -16.45 -4.64 -18.67
C PRO A 129 -16.06 -5.05 -20.09
N LYS A 130 -17.05 -5.10 -20.99
CA LYS A 130 -16.79 -5.48 -22.37
C LYS A 130 -15.70 -4.56 -22.92
N PRO A 131 -14.67 -5.11 -23.57
CA PRO A 131 -13.67 -4.26 -24.20
C PRO A 131 -14.39 -3.26 -25.13
N PRO A 132 -13.93 -2.00 -25.17
CA PRO A 132 -14.57 -0.98 -25.99
C PRO A 132 -14.72 -1.51 -27.42
N GLY A 133 -15.94 -1.50 -27.92
CA GLY A 133 -16.23 -1.91 -29.28
C GLY A 133 -15.59 -0.93 -30.26
N GLN A 134 -15.47 -1.32 -31.52
CA GLN A 134 -14.92 -0.45 -32.56
C GLN A 134 -15.66 0.89 -32.70
N LYS A 135 -16.93 0.94 -32.26
CA LYS A 135 -17.78 2.15 -32.22
C LYS A 135 -17.46 3.09 -31.06
N ASP A 136 -16.84 2.60 -29.99
CA ASP A 136 -16.51 3.37 -28.79
C ASP A 136 -15.12 4.03 -28.87
N LEU A 137 -14.35 3.70 -29.91
CA LEU A 137 -13.03 4.29 -30.17
C LEU A 137 -13.17 5.69 -30.79
N HIS A 138 -12.21 6.57 -30.52
CA HIS A 138 -12.15 7.89 -31.14
C HIS A 138 -12.03 7.78 -32.69
N PRO A 139 -12.69 8.63 -33.51
CA PRO A 139 -12.74 8.49 -34.97
C PRO A 139 -11.38 8.41 -35.68
N LEU A 140 -10.34 9.00 -35.09
CA LEU A 140 -8.96 8.98 -35.60
C LEU A 140 -8.27 7.60 -35.50
N ILE A 141 -8.80 6.71 -34.66
CA ILE A 141 -8.22 5.39 -34.34
C ILE A 141 -9.11 4.26 -34.88
N GLN A 142 -10.38 4.55 -35.16
CA GLN A 142 -11.30 3.65 -35.85
C GLN A 142 -10.72 3.26 -37.23
N GLY A 143 -10.43 1.97 -37.43
CA GLY A 143 -9.89 1.44 -38.69
C GLY A 143 -8.36 1.28 -38.75
N LYS A 144 -7.61 1.78 -37.76
CA LYS A 144 -6.15 1.51 -37.64
C LYS A 144 -5.83 0.30 -36.77
N LEU A 145 -6.78 -0.11 -35.92
CA LEU A 145 -6.65 -1.30 -35.09
C LEU A 145 -7.46 -2.43 -35.74
N ASN A 146 -6.76 -3.45 -36.25
CA ASN A 146 -7.36 -4.76 -36.49
C ASN A 146 -7.66 -5.39 -35.13
N ILE A 147 -8.78 -5.00 -34.51
CA ILE A 147 -9.33 -5.72 -33.36
C ILE A 147 -10.14 -6.89 -33.94
N THR A 148 -9.44 -7.80 -34.62
CA THR A 148 -10.00 -9.11 -34.95
C THR A 148 -10.16 -9.83 -33.62
N GLY A 149 -11.42 -10.10 -33.28
CA GLY A 149 -11.83 -10.65 -32.01
C GLY A 149 -11.10 -11.95 -31.66
N MET A 150 -10.86 -12.09 -30.37
CA MET A 150 -10.31 -13.25 -29.68
C MET A 150 -8.83 -13.52 -29.93
N VAL A 151 -8.08 -13.58 -28.82
CA VAL A 151 -6.79 -14.29 -28.77
C VAL A 151 -7.07 -15.71 -29.24
N GLU A 152 -6.56 -16.09 -30.41
CA GLU A 152 -6.70 -17.47 -30.89
C GLU A 152 -6.04 -18.41 -29.88
N ALA A 153 -6.53 -19.64 -29.74
CA ALA A 153 -6.00 -20.59 -28.75
C ALA A 153 -4.48 -20.85 -28.88
N LYS A 154 -3.90 -20.57 -30.05
CA LYS A 154 -2.46 -20.63 -30.33
C LYS A 154 -1.65 -19.48 -29.71
N ASP A 155 -2.31 -18.34 -29.47
CA ASP A 155 -1.72 -17.12 -28.89
C ASP A 155 -1.93 -17.06 -27.37
N GLN A 156 -2.67 -18.02 -26.79
CA GLN A 156 -2.67 -18.24 -25.36
C GLN A 156 -1.31 -18.80 -24.95
N PRO A 157 -0.66 -18.26 -23.89
CA PRO A 157 0.57 -18.84 -23.38
C PRO A 157 0.31 -20.31 -23.03
N ALA A 158 1.02 -21.22 -23.69
CA ALA A 158 0.86 -22.66 -23.51
C ALA A 158 0.87 -22.98 -22.02
N ASN A 159 -0.20 -23.64 -21.55
CA ASN A 159 -0.42 -24.04 -20.15
C ASN A 159 0.91 -24.35 -19.44
N ILE A 160 1.42 -23.40 -18.65
CA ILE A 160 2.56 -23.63 -17.80
C ILE A 160 2.09 -24.66 -16.78
N LYS A 161 2.49 -25.93 -16.97
CA LYS A 161 2.16 -27.04 -16.07
C LYS A 161 2.40 -26.57 -14.64
N ALA A 162 1.41 -26.76 -13.76
CA ALA A 162 1.38 -26.23 -12.39
C ALA A 162 2.68 -26.49 -11.59
N ALA A 163 3.42 -27.56 -11.93
CA ALA A 163 4.73 -27.89 -11.37
C ALA A 163 5.83 -26.81 -11.56
N ASN A 164 5.70 -25.91 -12.54
CA ASN A 164 6.70 -24.88 -12.83
C ASN A 164 6.36 -23.49 -12.27
N ARG A 165 5.18 -23.29 -11.66
CA ARG A 165 4.72 -21.97 -11.20
C ARG A 165 5.53 -21.41 -10.01
N TYR A 166 6.16 -22.27 -9.20
CA TYR A 166 6.76 -21.87 -7.93
C TYR A 166 8.30 -21.89 -7.88
N LYS A 167 8.99 -22.39 -8.93
CA LYS A 167 10.47 -22.47 -8.92
C LYS A 167 11.17 -21.12 -9.00
N HIS A 168 10.49 -20.07 -9.47
CA HIS A 168 11.09 -18.75 -9.64
C HIS A 168 10.79 -17.76 -8.51
N GLN A 169 10.04 -18.14 -7.47
CA GLN A 169 9.61 -17.21 -6.41
C GLN A 169 10.23 -17.45 -5.04
N PHE A 170 10.96 -18.54 -4.81
CA PHE A 170 11.75 -18.72 -3.59
C PHE A 170 13.26 -18.61 -3.88
N ILE A 171 13.74 -17.37 -3.96
CA ILE A 171 15.14 -17.07 -3.63
C ILE A 171 15.14 -16.73 -2.14
N ASN A 172 15.74 -17.61 -1.34
CA ASN A 172 15.91 -17.36 0.09
C ASN A 172 16.88 -16.18 0.30
N LYS A 173 16.33 -14.97 0.48
CA LYS A 173 17.09 -13.73 0.71
C LYS A 173 17.78 -13.66 2.09
N SER A 174 17.74 -14.73 2.89
CA SER A 174 18.38 -14.78 4.22
C SER A 174 19.90 -14.88 4.21
N LYS A 175 20.56 -14.78 3.05
CA LYS A 175 22.04 -14.76 2.98
C LYS A 175 22.56 -13.72 2.00
N THR A 176 22.53 -12.47 2.44
CA THR A 176 23.56 -11.49 2.07
C THR A 176 24.09 -10.89 3.36
N LYS A 177 25.30 -11.30 3.73
CA LYS A 177 26.09 -10.63 4.75
C LYS A 177 26.29 -9.18 4.29
N LEU A 178 25.95 -8.24 5.15
CA LEU A 178 26.36 -6.85 5.01
C LEU A 178 27.89 -6.80 5.20
N LEU A 179 28.58 -6.22 4.22
CA LEU A 179 29.93 -5.67 4.39
C LEU A 179 29.78 -4.24 4.87
#